data_AF-A0A2R7T100-F1
#
_entry.id   AF-A0A2R7T100-F1
#
_cell.length_a   1.000
_cell.length_b   1.000
_cell.length_c   1.000
_cell.angle_alpha   90.00
_cell.angle_beta   90.00
_cell.angle_gamma   90.00
#
_symmetry.space_group_name_H-M   'P 1'
#
loop_
_entity.id
_entity.type
_entity.pdbx_description
1 polymer ?
#
loop_
_entity_poly.entity_id
_entity_poly.type
_entity_poly.pdbx_seq_one_letter_code
_entity_poly.pdbx_strand_id
1 'polypeptide(L)'
;MSVLVLGPTLLLTALGLSYWVYDSLRQAQLGSARQAAQLLAENLAPALAFRDRGATEEALAAFRRREGLEDLQVWLATGEAFAQWPRQPVPHALPQAEPQQDWRGVRLLEPVLLQGEHIGTLSWRESFHTLNQTLL
;
A
#
# COMPACT_ATOMS: atom_id res chain seq x y z
N MET A 1 35.34 30.21 24.32
CA MET A 1 34.76 30.40 22.97
C MET A 1 34.36 29.11 22.25
N SER A 2 34.36 27.95 22.92
CA SER A 2 34.10 26.66 22.26
C SER A 2 32.64 26.18 22.35
N VAL A 3 31.93 26.55 23.43
CA VAL A 3 30.55 26.06 23.71
C VAL A 3 29.49 26.73 22.81
N LEU A 4 29.74 27.97 22.38
CA LEU A 4 28.84 28.75 21.52
C LEU A 4 28.79 28.24 20.07
N VAL A 5 29.81 27.48 19.62
CA VAL A 5 29.86 26.87 18.29
C VAL A 5 29.34 25.43 18.34
N LEU A 6 29.57 24.71 19.43
CA LEU A 6 29.11 23.32 19.61
C LEU A 6 27.57 23.20 19.57
N GLY A 7 26.85 24.12 20.21
CA GLY A 7 25.38 24.13 20.25
C GLY A 7 24.70 24.19 18.87
N PRO A 8 24.99 25.19 18.02
CA PRO A 8 24.37 25.29 16.69
C PRO A 8 24.81 24.17 15.74
N THR A 9 26.05 23.67 15.87
CA THR A 9 26.52 22.56 15.04
C THR A 9 25.73 21.28 15.35
N LEU A 10 25.53 20.97 16.64
CA LEU A 10 24.69 19.84 17.08
C LEU A 10 23.26 19.94 16.57
N LEU A 11 22.64 21.12 16.67
CA LEU A 11 21.29 21.37 16.15
C LEU A 11 21.20 21.15 14.64
N LEU A 12 22.18 21.62 13.86
CA LEU A 12 22.24 21.41 12.41
C LEU A 12 22.40 19.93 12.05
N THR A 13 23.29 19.20 12.72
CA THR A 13 23.41 17.75 12.51
C THR A 13 22.13 17.00 12.90
N ALA A 14 21.48 17.36 14.00
CA ALA A 14 20.24 16.73 14.44
C ALA A 14 19.08 16.98 13.45
N LEU A 15 18.95 18.21 12.94
CA LEU A 15 17.98 18.55 11.90
C LEU A 15 18.26 17.82 10.58
N GLY A 16 19.54 17.75 10.18
CA GLY A 16 19.96 17.02 8.98
C GLY A 16 19.69 15.52 9.07
N LEU A 17 20.04 14.89 10.20
CA LEU A 17 19.74 13.48 10.46
C LEU A 17 18.23 13.23 10.53
N SER A 18 17.48 14.09 11.21
CA SER A 18 16.02 13.98 11.30
C SER A 18 15.39 14.03 9.91
N TYR A 19 15.80 14.99 9.07
CA TYR A 19 15.33 15.10 7.70
C TYR A 19 15.68 13.86 6.86
N TRP A 20 16.91 13.36 6.99
CA TRP A 20 17.37 12.19 6.23
C TRP A 20 16.67 10.90 6.65
N VAL A 21 16.46 10.71 7.95
CA VAL A 21 15.71 9.59 8.51
C VAL A 21 14.25 9.64 8.08
N TYR A 22 13.65 10.83 8.03
CA TYR A 22 12.28 11.02 7.58
C TYR A 22 12.09 10.60 6.12
N ASP A 23 13.01 10.99 5.25
CA ASP A 23 12.96 10.61 3.84
C ASP A 23 13.22 9.11 3.64
N SER A 24 14.22 8.57 4.36
CA SER A 24 14.56 7.15 4.25
C SER A 24 13.45 6.23 4.79
N LEU A 25 12.75 6.63 5.85
CA LEU A 25 11.58 5.92 6.38
C LEU A 25 10.44 5.90 5.36
N ARG A 26 10.18 7.03 4.69
CA ARG A 26 9.12 7.15 3.68
C ARG A 26 9.38 6.24 2.49
N GLN A 27 10.64 6.14 2.03
CA GLN A 27 11.02 5.25 0.92
C GLN A 27 10.94 3.77 1.32
N ALA A 28 11.40 3.42 2.52
CA ALA A 28 11.33 2.04 3.02
C ALA A 28 9.88 1.55 3.18
N GLN A 29 8.97 2.44 3.61
CA GLN A 29 7.55 2.10 3.74
C GLN A 29 6.87 1.82 2.40
N LEU A 30 7.17 2.60 1.35
CA LEU A 30 6.64 2.35 0.01
C LEU A 30 7.15 1.02 -0.56
N GLY A 31 8.42 0.71 -0.34
CA GLY A 31 9.00 -0.58 -0.76
C GLY A 31 8.30 -1.77 -0.11
N SER A 32 8.07 -1.70 1.21
CA SER A 32 7.36 -2.75 1.95
C SER A 32 5.89 -2.88 1.52
N ALA A 33 5.19 -1.76 1.31
CA ALA A 33 3.83 -1.74 0.79
C ALA A 33 3.72 -2.42 -0.58
N ARG A 34 4.64 -2.08 -1.48
CA ARG A 34 4.68 -2.67 -2.82
C ARG A 34 4.98 -4.16 -2.81
N GLN A 35 5.96 -4.61 -2.01
CA GLN A 35 6.28 -6.03 -1.87
C GLN A 35 5.09 -6.84 -1.34
N ALA A 36 4.38 -6.32 -0.34
CA ALA A 36 3.19 -6.96 0.19
C ALA A 36 2.02 -6.99 -0.80
N ALA A 37 1.82 -5.90 -1.56
CA ALA A 37 0.81 -5.86 -2.61
C ALA A 37 1.11 -6.89 -3.72
N GLN A 38 2.38 -7.03 -4.09
CA GLN A 38 2.83 -8.02 -5.07
C GLN A 38 2.62 -9.46 -4.56
N LEU A 39 3.00 -9.75 -3.31
CA LEU A 39 2.76 -11.07 -2.70
C LEU A 39 1.26 -11.39 -2.60
N LEU A 40 0.42 -10.39 -2.31
CA LEU A 40 -1.02 -10.58 -2.31
C LEU A 40 -1.53 -10.85 -3.74
N ALA A 41 -1.08 -10.09 -4.75
CA ALA A 41 -1.45 -10.32 -6.13
C ALA A 41 -1.10 -11.75 -6.60
N GLU A 42 0.09 -12.25 -6.24
CA GLU A 42 0.51 -13.62 -6.55
C GLU A 42 -0.37 -14.68 -5.87
N ASN A 43 -0.74 -14.47 -4.60
CA ASN A 43 -1.64 -15.38 -3.88
C ASN A 43 -3.08 -15.34 -4.41
N LEU A 44 -3.50 -14.20 -4.97
CA LEU A 44 -4.82 -14.03 -5.57
C LEU A 44 -4.93 -14.67 -6.95
N ALA A 45 -3.81 -14.91 -7.65
CA ALA A 45 -3.83 -15.39 -9.03
C ALA A 45 -4.62 -16.72 -9.22
N PRO A 46 -4.42 -17.76 -8.39
CA PRO A 46 -5.23 -18.98 -8.49
C PRO A 46 -6.72 -18.73 -8.18
N ALA A 47 -7.02 -17.93 -7.15
CA ALA A 47 -8.39 -17.64 -6.74
C ALA A 47 -9.17 -16.87 -7.82
N LEU A 48 -8.52 -15.90 -8.49
CA LEU A 48 -9.10 -15.23 -9.65
C LEU A 48 -9.25 -16.17 -10.85
N ALA A 49 -8.27 -17.04 -11.11
CA ALA A 49 -8.31 -17.98 -12.22
C ALA A 49 -9.51 -18.93 -12.14
N PHE A 50 -9.82 -19.40 -10.93
CA PHE A 50 -11.00 -20.23 -10.66
C PHE A 50 -12.28 -19.42 -10.45
N ARG A 51 -12.23 -18.08 -10.52
CA ARG A 51 -13.34 -17.17 -10.20
C ARG A 51 -13.98 -17.50 -8.86
N ASP A 52 -13.17 -17.89 -7.88
CA ASP A 52 -13.63 -18.16 -6.52
C ASP A 52 -13.63 -16.86 -5.72
N ARG A 53 -14.81 -16.24 -5.65
CA ARG A 53 -15.02 -15.00 -4.88
C ARG A 53 -14.82 -15.23 -3.38
N GLY A 54 -15.18 -16.40 -2.86
CA GLY A 54 -15.03 -16.72 -1.44
C GLY A 54 -13.56 -16.78 -1.04
N ALA A 55 -12.76 -17.54 -1.79
CA ALA A 55 -11.33 -17.63 -1.58
C ALA A 55 -10.62 -16.28 -1.76
N THR A 56 -11.06 -15.47 -2.73
CA THR A 56 -10.53 -14.13 -2.95
C THR A 56 -10.83 -13.21 -1.77
N GLU A 57 -12.08 -13.16 -1.29
CA GLU A 57 -12.45 -12.34 -0.12
C GLU A 57 -11.72 -12.80 1.17
N GLU A 58 -11.51 -14.11 1.34
CA GLU A 58 -10.75 -14.66 2.47
C GLU A 58 -9.26 -14.29 2.41
N ALA A 59 -8.66 -14.36 1.22
CA ALA A 59 -7.28 -13.91 0.98
C ALA A 59 -7.13 -12.40 1.24
N LEU A 60 -8.07 -11.57 0.81
CA LEU A 60 -8.10 -10.14 1.13
C LEU A 60 -8.24 -9.91 2.65
N ALA A 61 -9.13 -10.65 3.31
CA ALA A 61 -9.36 -10.54 4.75
C ALA A 61 -8.16 -10.98 5.60
N ALA A 62 -7.27 -11.83 5.07
CA ALA A 62 -6.02 -12.21 5.73
C ALA A 62 -5.10 -11.01 5.96
N PHE A 63 -5.16 -10.01 5.07
CA PHE A 63 -4.36 -8.79 5.13
C PHE A 63 -4.96 -7.70 6.03
N ARG A 64 -6.15 -7.90 6.63
CA ARG A 64 -6.74 -6.94 7.59
C ARG A 64 -5.86 -6.62 8.80
N ARG A 65 -4.93 -7.52 9.14
CA ARG A 65 -4.04 -7.37 10.30
C ARG A 65 -2.96 -6.32 10.07
N ARG A 66 -2.78 -5.85 8.84
CA ARG A 66 -1.82 -4.81 8.50
C ARG A 66 -2.38 -3.45 8.90
N GLU A 67 -1.67 -2.77 9.79
CA GLU A 67 -2.00 -1.40 10.19
C GLU A 67 -1.84 -0.44 9.00
N GLY A 68 -2.78 0.49 8.85
CA GLY A 68 -2.80 1.47 7.76
C GLY A 68 -3.55 1.02 6.50
N LEU A 69 -3.90 -0.26 6.35
CA LEU A 69 -4.67 -0.72 5.19
C LEU A 69 -6.12 -0.21 5.26
N GLU A 70 -6.53 0.58 4.27
CA GLU A 70 -7.88 1.16 4.20
C GLU A 70 -8.84 0.32 3.36
N ASP A 71 -8.37 -0.10 2.18
CA ASP A 71 -9.20 -0.76 1.18
C ASP A 71 -8.34 -1.60 0.23
N LEU A 72 -8.87 -2.78 -0.13
CA LEU A 72 -8.34 -3.68 -1.13
C LEU A 72 -9.47 -4.03 -2.10
N GLN A 73 -9.25 -3.80 -3.38
CA GLN A 73 -10.21 -4.13 -4.42
C GLN A 73 -9.54 -4.96 -5.50
N VAL A 74 -10.22 -6.04 -5.91
CA VAL A 74 -9.78 -6.92 -6.98
C VAL A 74 -10.70 -6.71 -8.16
N TRP A 75 -10.09 -6.46 -9.31
CA TRP A 75 -10.77 -6.27 -10.59
C TRP A 75 -10.38 -7.41 -11.53
N LEU A 76 -11.31 -7.88 -12.34
CA LEU A 76 -11.03 -8.82 -13.43
C LEU A 76 -10.38 -8.08 -14.60
N ALA A 77 -9.71 -8.83 -15.49
CA ALA A 77 -9.19 -8.29 -16.74
C ALA A 77 -10.28 -7.63 -17.63
N THR A 78 -11.56 -7.98 -17.44
CA THR A 78 -12.72 -7.37 -18.10
C THR A 78 -13.03 -5.96 -17.60
N GLY A 79 -12.41 -5.56 -16.49
CA GLY A 79 -12.68 -4.31 -15.80
C GLY A 79 -13.82 -4.36 -14.79
N GLU A 80 -14.39 -5.54 -14.57
CA GLU A 80 -15.43 -5.76 -13.55
C GLU A 80 -14.80 -5.93 -12.18
N ALA A 81 -15.40 -5.31 -11.16
CA ALA A 81 -14.96 -5.49 -9.80
C ALA A 81 -15.42 -6.84 -9.25
N PHE A 82 -14.48 -7.64 -8.76
CA PHE A 82 -14.68 -9.04 -8.40
C PHE A 82 -14.91 -9.23 -6.90
N ALA A 83 -14.02 -8.65 -6.09
CA ALA A 83 -14.02 -8.76 -4.64
C ALA A 83 -13.43 -7.50 -4.02
N GLN A 84 -13.84 -7.20 -2.78
CA GLN A 84 -13.28 -6.08 -2.04
C GLN A 84 -13.29 -6.28 -0.54
N TRP A 85 -12.37 -5.60 0.13
CA TRP A 85 -12.24 -5.57 1.58
C TRP A 85 -11.85 -4.16 2.04
N PRO A 86 -12.57 -3.56 3.02
CA PRO A 86 -13.74 -4.08 3.70
C PRO A 86 -14.97 -4.16 2.78
N ARG A 87 -15.95 -4.98 3.14
CA ARG A 87 -17.17 -5.19 2.33
C ARG A 87 -18.00 -3.90 2.28
N GLN A 88 -17.79 -3.10 1.24
CA GLN A 88 -18.53 -1.85 0.96
C GLN A 88 -19.37 -2.00 -0.34
N PRO A 89 -20.02 -0.95 -0.86
CA PRO A 89 -20.52 -0.95 -2.24
C PRO A 89 -19.32 -0.87 -3.19
N VAL A 90 -19.25 -1.76 -4.18
CA VAL A 90 -18.10 -1.79 -5.09
C VAL A 90 -18.20 -0.63 -6.08
N PRO A 91 -17.15 0.19 -6.24
CA PRO A 91 -17.13 1.24 -7.26
C PRO A 91 -17.35 0.62 -8.64
N HIS A 92 -18.07 1.32 -9.52
CA HIS A 92 -18.35 0.82 -10.88
C HIS A 92 -17.18 1.01 -11.85
N ALA A 93 -16.15 1.77 -11.49
CA ALA A 93 -15.08 2.16 -12.40
C ALA A 93 -13.71 1.78 -11.83
N LEU A 94 -12.87 1.16 -12.67
CA LEU A 94 -11.48 0.88 -12.36
C LEU A 94 -10.75 2.20 -12.05
N PRO A 95 -9.97 2.26 -10.96
CA PRO A 95 -9.12 3.40 -10.71
C PRO A 95 -8.10 3.57 -11.86
N GLN A 96 -7.74 4.83 -12.16
CA GLN A 96 -6.71 5.12 -13.15
C GLN A 96 -5.40 4.41 -12.79
N ALA A 97 -4.73 3.82 -13.79
CA ALA A 97 -3.58 2.91 -13.66
C ALA A 97 -2.34 3.49 -12.94
N GLU A 98 -2.33 4.79 -12.64
CA GLU A 98 -1.19 5.42 -12.01
C GLU A 98 -1.23 5.28 -10.48
N PRO A 99 -0.08 4.97 -9.84
CA PRO A 99 0.02 4.98 -8.39
C PRO A 99 -0.24 6.40 -7.89
N GLN A 100 -1.38 6.58 -7.22
CA GLN A 100 -1.78 7.88 -6.71
C GLN A 100 -1.29 8.00 -5.26
N GLN A 101 -0.29 8.84 -5.06
CA GLN A 101 0.23 9.16 -3.74
C GLN A 101 -0.30 10.53 -3.30
N ASP A 102 -0.99 10.56 -2.18
CA ASP A 102 -1.49 11.79 -1.57
C ASP A 102 -1.00 11.91 -0.12
N TRP A 103 -1.17 13.07 0.50
CA TRP A 103 -0.86 13.30 1.92
C TRP A 103 -1.69 12.40 2.85
N ARG A 104 -2.82 11.86 2.36
CA ARG A 104 -3.69 10.92 3.08
C ARG A 104 -3.21 9.47 3.03
N GLY A 105 -2.47 9.08 1.99
CA GLY A 105 -2.17 7.67 1.75
C GLY A 105 -1.56 7.38 0.39
N VAL A 106 -1.30 6.11 0.13
CA VAL A 106 -0.84 5.59 -1.15
C VAL A 106 -1.89 4.66 -1.74
N ARG A 107 -2.19 4.84 -3.02
CA ARG A 107 -2.91 3.88 -3.84
C ARG A 107 -1.95 3.22 -4.81
N LEU A 108 -1.84 1.89 -4.72
CA LEU A 108 -1.05 1.08 -5.62
C LEU A 108 -1.99 0.22 -6.47
N LEU A 109 -1.62 0.04 -7.73
CA LEU A 109 -2.30 -0.85 -8.66
C LEU A 109 -1.28 -1.90 -9.09
N GLU A 110 -1.47 -3.13 -8.64
CA GLU A 110 -0.59 -4.24 -8.96
C GLU A 110 -1.35 -5.23 -9.87
N PRO A 111 -0.82 -5.56 -11.05
CA PRO A 111 -1.45 -6.53 -11.94
C PRO A 111 -1.37 -7.93 -11.33
N VAL A 112 -2.47 -8.66 -11.39
CA VAL A 112 -2.53 -10.07 -11.04
C VAL A 112 -2.22 -10.87 -12.29
N LEU A 113 -1.07 -11.55 -12.27
CA LEU A 113 -0.58 -12.38 -13.37
C LEU A 113 -0.65 -13.85 -12.98
N LEU A 114 -1.20 -14.69 -13.86
CA LEU A 114 -1.13 -16.14 -13.75
C LEU A 114 -0.31 -16.68 -14.92
N GLN A 115 0.84 -17.29 -14.62
CA GLN A 115 1.76 -17.79 -15.67
C GLN A 115 2.16 -16.74 -16.72
N GLY A 116 2.18 -15.45 -16.33
CA GLY A 116 2.47 -14.33 -17.23
C GLY A 116 1.25 -13.78 -17.97
N GLU A 117 0.08 -14.38 -17.84
CA GLU A 117 -1.18 -13.86 -18.39
C GLU A 117 -1.87 -12.93 -17.38
N HIS A 118 -2.32 -11.77 -17.85
CA HIS A 118 -3.03 -10.80 -17.02
C HIS A 118 -4.48 -11.24 -16.81
N ILE A 119 -4.81 -11.61 -15.58
CA ILE A 119 -6.14 -12.12 -15.22
C ILE A 119 -6.96 -11.13 -14.38
N GLY A 120 -6.30 -10.10 -13.83
CA GLY A 120 -6.96 -9.07 -13.04
C GLY A 120 -6.02 -8.02 -12.49
N THR A 121 -6.55 -7.07 -11.72
CA THR A 121 -5.79 -5.97 -11.13
C THR A 121 -6.18 -5.82 -9.66
N LEU A 122 -5.18 -5.81 -8.78
CA LEU A 122 -5.34 -5.51 -7.37
C LEU A 122 -5.12 -4.02 -7.14
N SER A 123 -6.15 -3.34 -6.66
CA SER A 123 -6.06 -1.99 -6.11
C SER A 123 -5.83 -2.08 -4.61
N TRP A 124 -4.70 -1.55 -4.17
CA TRP A 124 -4.28 -1.47 -2.78
C TRP A 124 -4.33 -0.03 -2.31
N ARG A 125 -5.07 0.25 -1.23
CA ARG A 125 -5.12 1.58 -0.61
C ARG A 125 -4.70 1.51 0.86
N GLU A 126 -3.70 2.31 1.20
CA GLU A 126 -3.13 2.38 2.54
C GLU A 126 -3.02 3.85 2.95
N SER A 127 -3.43 4.19 4.16
CA SER A 127 -3.25 5.54 4.71
C SER A 127 -2.06 5.64 5.63
N PHE A 128 -1.41 6.81 5.57
CA PHE A 128 -0.33 7.16 6.48
C PHE A 128 -0.86 7.69 7.83
N HIS A 129 -2.18 7.77 8.02
CA HIS A 129 -2.78 8.41 9.19
C HIS A 129 -2.51 7.62 10.49
N THR A 130 -2.54 6.29 10.43
CA THR A 130 -2.34 5.42 11.60
C THR A 130 -0.91 5.52 12.17
N LEU A 131 0.10 5.71 11.31
CA LEU A 131 1.49 5.88 11.73
C LEU A 131 1.74 7.23 12.43
N ASN A 132 0.96 8.25 12.10
CA ASN A 132 1.08 9.56 12.75
C ASN A 132 0.49 9.54 14.18
N GLN A 133 -0.35 8.55 14.51
CA GLN A 133 -0.92 8.37 15.85
C GLN A 133 -0.01 7.55 16.78
N THR A 134 0.89 6.71 16.26
CA THR A 134 1.86 5.98 17.11
C THR A 134 3.05 6.86 17.53
N LEU A 135 3.22 8.02 16.91
CA LEU A 135 4.31 8.96 17.18
C LEU A 135 3.89 10.20 18.01
N LEU A 136 2.65 10.23 18.54
CA LEU A 136 2.19 11.21 19.53
C LEU A 136 1.92 10.51 20.87
#